data_AF-A0A350NVL3-F1
#
_entry.id   AF-A0A350NVL3-F1
#
_cell.length_a   1.000
_cell.length_b   1.000
_cell.length_c   1.000
_cell.angle_alpha   90.00
_cell.angle_beta   90.00
_cell.angle_gamma   90.00
#
_symmetry.space_group_name_H-M   'P 1'
#
loop_
_entity.id
_entity.type
_entity.pdbx_description
1 polymer ?
#
loop_
_entity_poly.entity_id
_entity_poly.type
_entity_poly.pdbx_seq_one_letter_code
_entity_poly.pdbx_strand_id
1 'polypeptide(L)'
;MGKLISGIQQVGIGVPDVHRAWSWYRKAFGIDVRMFEEKAEAALMKSYTGNEVQTRHAALALHMAGGGGLEIWQFTSRKPQPASFIPKLGDTGVFVLKVKCQDAKEMLEMQKARGLDVKGQVKQRSDGSSHYYMNDPHGFWFEVVESNEWFGPTNFGGGVGGAVLGVSDIDRAIKLYGGVLGYDRVVQDDTKIFEEWSDLPGGSERYRRVILKRLEPSKGPFSELLGSGELELVQALDREPKAIYSDRFWGDLGFIHLCFDVRNMKDLEVELTAAGYPFTVDSSNSFDMGEASGQFSYIEDPDGTLIEFVETHKIPIVKKIGWFVDVRKRAQEKPLPKWMLRLLAINRIKD
;
A
#
# COMPACT_ATOMS: atom_id res chain seq x y z
N MET A 1 -12.34 -22.20 -9.49
CA MET A 1 -12.72 -21.25 -8.42
C MET A 1 -12.16 -19.93 -8.89
N GLY A 2 -12.98 -18.91 -9.13
CA GLY A 2 -12.48 -17.65 -9.72
C GLY A 2 -11.43 -16.97 -8.83
N LYS A 3 -10.74 -15.98 -9.38
CA LYS A 3 -9.78 -15.16 -8.63
C LYS A 3 -10.45 -14.54 -7.41
N LEU A 4 -9.67 -14.31 -6.36
CA LEU A 4 -10.11 -13.57 -5.19
C LEU A 4 -9.10 -12.50 -4.84
N ILE A 5 -9.58 -11.31 -4.47
CA ILE A 5 -8.76 -10.21 -3.96
C ILE A 5 -9.25 -9.92 -2.54
N SER A 6 -8.38 -10.11 -1.56
CA SER A 6 -8.70 -9.94 -0.13
C SER A 6 -8.57 -8.48 0.34
N GLY A 7 -7.89 -7.64 -0.42
CA GLY A 7 -7.66 -6.22 -0.12
C GLY A 7 -6.22 -5.80 -0.39
N ILE A 8 -5.90 -4.56 -0.06
CA ILE A 8 -4.53 -4.02 -0.13
C ILE A 8 -3.69 -4.74 0.93
N GLN A 9 -2.68 -5.49 0.50
CA GLN A 9 -1.79 -6.23 1.40
C GLN A 9 -0.71 -5.33 1.98
N GLN A 10 -0.04 -4.55 1.13
CA GLN A 10 0.97 -3.57 1.50
C GLN A 10 1.11 -2.48 0.45
N VAL A 11 1.83 -1.43 0.83
CA VAL A 11 2.46 -0.51 -0.11
C VAL A 11 3.97 -0.57 0.10
N GLY A 12 4.71 -0.77 -0.99
CA GLY A 12 6.16 -0.74 -0.98
C GLY A 12 6.69 0.68 -0.87
N ILE A 13 7.70 0.89 -0.03
CA ILE A 13 8.27 2.20 0.22
C ILE A 13 9.80 2.16 0.17
N GLY A 14 10.36 2.78 -0.87
CA GLY A 14 11.80 2.94 -1.06
C GLY A 14 12.36 3.99 -0.11
N VAL A 15 13.33 3.60 0.71
CA VAL A 15 13.94 4.41 1.76
C VAL A 15 15.47 4.26 1.77
N PRO A 16 16.21 5.24 2.31
CA PRO A 16 17.66 5.12 2.42
C PRO A 16 18.12 4.20 3.56
N ASP A 17 17.26 3.95 4.56
CA ASP A 17 17.57 3.14 5.75
C ASP A 17 16.28 2.51 6.32
N VAL A 18 16.17 1.18 6.23
CA VAL A 18 14.99 0.43 6.70
C VAL A 18 14.71 0.65 8.18
N HIS A 19 15.74 0.65 9.02
CA HIS A 19 15.56 0.70 10.47
C HIS A 19 15.15 2.09 10.94
N ARG A 20 15.75 3.13 10.38
CA ARG A 20 15.38 4.53 10.67
C ARG A 20 13.96 4.83 10.18
N ALA A 21 13.64 4.44 8.95
CA ALA A 21 12.30 4.64 8.40
C ALA A 21 11.24 3.88 9.21
N TRP A 22 11.49 2.61 9.54
CA TRP A 22 10.54 1.83 10.34
C TRP A 22 10.36 2.38 11.75
N SER A 23 11.43 2.81 12.42
CA SER A 23 11.31 3.50 13.71
C SER A 23 10.41 4.73 13.61
N TRP A 24 10.53 5.50 12.53
CA TRP A 24 9.63 6.61 12.27
C TRP A 24 8.18 6.17 12.04
N TYR A 25 7.92 5.15 11.22
CA TYR A 25 6.55 4.66 10.97
C TYR A 25 5.89 4.03 12.21
N ARG A 26 6.66 3.40 13.12
CA ARG A 26 6.15 2.98 14.44
C ARG A 26 5.71 4.17 15.27
N LYS A 27 6.56 5.19 15.33
CA LYS A 27 6.30 6.42 16.08
C LYS A 27 5.15 7.24 15.50
N ALA A 28 5.01 7.26 14.18
CA ALA A 28 3.98 8.03 13.47
C ALA A 28 2.63 7.33 13.41
N PHE A 29 2.61 6.00 13.23
CA PHE A 29 1.39 5.27 12.88
C PHE A 29 1.15 3.99 13.70
N GLY A 30 2.07 3.59 14.57
CA GLY A 30 1.95 2.37 15.37
C GLY A 30 2.21 1.07 14.58
N ILE A 31 2.77 1.15 13.36
CA ILE A 31 3.01 -0.01 12.48
C ILE A 31 4.24 -0.79 12.98
N ASP A 32 4.02 -1.57 14.03
CA ASP A 32 5.08 -2.12 14.90
C ASP A 32 5.23 -3.65 14.82
N VAL A 33 4.40 -4.35 14.05
CA VAL A 33 4.52 -5.82 13.93
C VAL A 33 5.38 -6.19 12.75
N ARG A 34 6.46 -6.92 13.01
CA ARG A 34 7.28 -7.54 11.98
C ARG A 34 6.61 -8.78 11.41
N MET A 35 6.29 -8.77 10.12
CA MET A 35 5.92 -9.97 9.39
C MET A 35 7.18 -10.72 8.94
N PHE A 36 8.11 -10.03 8.28
CA PHE A 36 9.45 -10.52 7.96
C PHE A 36 10.44 -9.34 7.87
N GLU A 37 11.73 -9.68 7.86
CA GLU A 37 12.83 -8.76 7.60
C GLU A 37 13.99 -9.56 7.01
N GLU A 38 14.47 -9.18 5.83
CA GLU A 38 15.48 -9.95 5.11
C GLU A 38 16.36 -9.10 4.20
N LYS A 39 17.59 -9.58 3.99
CA LYS A 39 18.51 -9.09 2.96
C LYS A 39 18.59 -10.12 1.85
N ALA A 40 18.35 -9.69 0.62
CA ALA A 40 18.25 -10.58 -0.54
C ALA A 40 18.63 -9.86 -1.83
N GLU A 41 18.74 -10.63 -2.91
CA GLU A 41 18.85 -10.11 -4.28
C GLU A 41 17.47 -9.95 -4.91
N ALA A 42 17.24 -8.83 -5.62
CA ALA A 42 16.01 -8.58 -6.37
C ALA A 42 16.10 -9.14 -7.81
N ALA A 43 16.46 -10.42 -7.95
CA ALA A 43 16.79 -11.01 -9.25
C ALA A 43 15.62 -11.05 -10.26
N LEU A 44 14.37 -11.09 -9.77
CA LEU A 44 13.16 -11.07 -10.61
C LEU A 44 12.79 -9.66 -11.08
N MET A 45 13.34 -8.61 -10.48
CA MET A 45 13.00 -7.22 -10.77
C MET A 45 13.98 -6.54 -11.73
N LYS A 46 14.85 -7.30 -12.42
CA LYS A 46 15.91 -6.75 -13.29
C LYS A 46 15.40 -5.74 -14.30
N SER A 47 14.23 -5.98 -14.91
CA SER A 47 13.60 -5.05 -15.86
C SER A 47 13.32 -3.67 -15.24
N TYR A 48 13.08 -3.60 -13.94
CA TYR A 48 12.82 -2.37 -13.18
C TYR A 48 14.04 -1.85 -12.42
N THR A 49 15.19 -2.52 -12.54
CA THR A 49 16.45 -2.15 -11.86
C THR A 49 17.61 -2.00 -12.85
N GLY A 50 17.32 -1.50 -14.05
CA GLY A 50 18.33 -1.18 -15.06
C GLY A 50 18.94 -2.40 -15.74
N ASN A 51 18.22 -3.52 -15.79
CA ASN A 51 18.66 -4.84 -16.27
C ASN A 51 19.77 -5.48 -15.42
N GLU A 52 19.99 -4.99 -14.19
CA GLU A 52 20.97 -5.52 -13.26
C GLU A 52 20.31 -6.08 -11.99
N VAL A 53 20.88 -7.14 -11.43
CA VAL A 53 20.47 -7.64 -10.11
C VAL A 53 20.98 -6.68 -9.05
N GLN A 54 20.06 -6.10 -8.27
CA GLN A 54 20.40 -5.24 -7.15
C GLN A 54 20.16 -6.00 -5.84
N THR A 55 21.05 -5.79 -4.86
CA THR A 55 20.87 -6.28 -3.48
C THR A 55 20.06 -5.29 -2.66
N ARG A 56 19.24 -5.82 -1.75
CA ARG A 56 18.28 -5.06 -0.95
C ARG A 56 18.22 -5.50 0.51
N HIS A 57 17.59 -4.66 1.32
CA HIS A 57 17.10 -4.97 2.66
C HIS A 57 15.62 -4.58 2.69
N ALA A 58 14.73 -5.51 3.03
CA ALA A 58 13.31 -5.23 3.12
C ALA A 58 12.70 -5.73 4.43
N ALA A 59 11.71 -5.00 4.93
CA ALA A 59 10.89 -5.40 6.07
C ALA A 59 9.42 -5.15 5.78
N LEU A 60 8.58 -6.18 5.93
CA LEU A 60 7.13 -6.02 5.90
C LEU A 60 6.61 -5.81 7.32
N ALA A 61 5.98 -4.67 7.54
CA ALA A 61 5.47 -4.24 8.83
C ALA A 61 3.96 -4.04 8.81
N LEU A 62 3.28 -4.42 9.89
CA LEU A 62 1.82 -4.35 10.02
C LEU A 62 1.37 -3.60 11.28
N HIS A 63 0.12 -3.13 11.26
CA HIS A 63 -0.59 -2.64 12.44
C HIS A 63 -1.65 -3.67 12.88
N MET A 64 -1.67 -4.07 14.15
CA MET A 64 -2.60 -5.12 14.62
C MET A 64 -4.06 -4.70 14.74
N ALA A 65 -4.36 -3.43 14.52
CA ALA A 65 -5.73 -2.94 14.40
C ALA A 65 -6.28 -3.12 12.97
N GLY A 66 -5.45 -3.59 12.04
CA GLY A 66 -5.83 -3.87 10.66
C GLY A 66 -5.52 -2.73 9.69
N GLY A 67 -5.84 -2.98 8.42
CA GLY A 67 -5.27 -2.28 7.26
C GLY A 67 -4.11 -3.07 6.65
N GLY A 68 -3.69 -2.67 5.46
CA GLY A 68 -2.47 -3.16 4.81
C GLY A 68 -1.20 -2.76 5.56
N GLY A 69 -0.09 -3.38 5.19
CA GLY A 69 1.24 -3.12 5.74
C GLY A 69 2.07 -2.11 4.96
N LEU A 70 3.29 -1.92 5.42
CA LEU A 70 4.35 -1.23 4.71
C LEU A 70 5.45 -2.24 4.39
N GLU A 71 5.81 -2.40 3.12
CA GLU A 71 7.07 -3.06 2.74
C GLU A 71 8.16 -2.01 2.61
N ILE A 72 8.95 -1.87 3.68
CA ILE A 72 10.01 -0.87 3.78
C ILE A 72 11.25 -1.42 3.10
N TRP A 73 11.70 -0.73 2.05
CA TRP A 73 12.62 -1.27 1.07
C TRP A 73 13.86 -0.37 0.92
N GLN A 74 15.06 -0.95 0.98
CA GLN A 74 16.33 -0.22 0.84
C GLN A 74 17.29 -0.95 -0.09
N PHE A 75 17.86 -0.21 -1.05
CA PHE A 75 19.04 -0.70 -1.79
C PHE A 75 20.23 -0.85 -0.84
N THR A 76 20.92 -2.00 -0.90
CA THR A 76 22.21 -2.19 -0.21
C THR A 76 23.39 -2.21 -1.18
N SER A 77 23.10 -2.34 -2.48
CA SER A 77 24.05 -2.31 -3.61
C SER A 77 24.35 -0.90 -4.10
N ARG A 78 23.41 0.04 -3.93
CA ARG A 78 23.51 1.41 -4.41
C ARG A 78 22.80 2.39 -3.49
N LYS A 79 23.05 3.69 -3.68
CA LYS A 79 22.30 4.75 -3.01
C LYS A 79 20.98 4.98 -3.77
N PRO A 80 19.81 4.95 -3.08
CA PRO A 80 18.54 5.26 -3.72
C PRO A 80 18.46 6.74 -4.13
N GLN A 81 17.76 7.02 -5.22
CA GLN A 81 17.61 8.37 -5.79
C GLN A 81 16.22 8.95 -5.51
N PRO A 82 16.11 10.25 -5.14
CA PRO A 82 14.84 10.96 -5.14
C PRO A 82 14.39 11.29 -6.57
N ALA A 83 13.12 11.66 -6.74
CA ALA A 83 12.65 12.27 -7.99
C ALA A 83 13.47 13.52 -8.34
N SER A 84 13.73 13.74 -9.63
CA SER A 84 14.46 14.92 -10.14
C SER A 84 13.62 16.20 -10.14
N PHE A 85 12.34 16.09 -9.77
CA PHE A 85 11.36 17.16 -9.64
C PHE A 85 10.58 16.96 -8.34
N ILE A 86 9.77 17.96 -7.95
CA ILE A 86 8.83 17.81 -6.83
C ILE A 86 7.54 17.21 -7.39
N PRO A 87 7.19 15.96 -7.03
CA PRO A 87 5.93 15.37 -7.45
C PRO A 87 4.75 16.19 -6.97
N LYS A 88 3.75 16.32 -7.83
CA LYS A 88 2.49 17.02 -7.55
C LYS A 88 1.33 16.05 -7.58
N LEU A 89 0.25 16.41 -6.89
CA LEU A 89 -1.00 15.69 -6.96
C LEU A 89 -1.44 15.55 -8.43
N GLY A 90 -1.79 14.34 -8.85
CA GLY A 90 -2.14 13.98 -10.23
C GLY A 90 -0.95 13.58 -11.12
N ASP A 91 0.31 13.69 -10.65
CA ASP A 91 1.44 13.00 -11.32
C ASP A 91 1.25 11.48 -11.22
N THR A 92 1.54 10.75 -12.30
CA THR A 92 1.17 9.33 -12.39
C THR A 92 1.99 8.45 -11.47
N GLY A 93 1.32 7.54 -10.78
CA GLY A 93 1.90 6.71 -9.71
C GLY A 93 1.19 6.86 -8.37
N VAL A 94 1.64 6.10 -7.37
CA VAL A 94 1.16 6.21 -5.99
C VAL A 94 1.73 7.49 -5.37
N PHE A 95 0.86 8.46 -5.03
CA PHE A 95 1.26 9.78 -4.57
C PHE A 95 1.06 9.97 -3.05
N VAL A 96 -0.08 9.52 -2.51
CA VAL A 96 -0.38 9.59 -1.07
C VAL A 96 -0.78 8.23 -0.55
N LEU A 97 -0.24 7.85 0.62
CA LEU A 97 -0.70 6.66 1.34
C LEU A 97 -1.73 7.03 2.41
N LYS A 98 -2.87 6.34 2.44
CA LYS A 98 -3.90 6.57 3.46
C LYS A 98 -3.66 5.67 4.65
N VAL A 99 -3.56 6.25 5.84
CA VAL A 99 -3.33 5.55 7.10
C VAL A 99 -4.52 5.79 8.03
N LYS A 100 -5.03 4.70 8.61
CA LYS A 100 -6.23 4.73 9.42
C LYS A 100 -5.96 5.33 10.80
N CYS A 101 -6.90 6.10 11.33
CA CYS A 101 -6.94 6.54 12.73
C CYS A 101 -8.37 6.45 13.28
N GLN A 102 -8.52 6.43 14.60
CA GLN A 102 -9.84 6.42 15.25
C GLN A 102 -10.43 7.83 15.37
N ASP A 103 -9.58 8.79 15.74
CA ASP A 103 -9.92 10.21 15.86
C ASP A 103 -8.72 11.01 15.31
N ALA A 104 -8.96 11.82 14.28
CA ALA A 104 -7.89 12.54 13.58
C ALA A 104 -7.25 13.62 14.46
N LYS A 105 -8.03 14.25 15.34
CA LYS A 105 -7.55 15.31 16.22
C LYS A 105 -6.69 14.73 17.34
N GLU A 106 -7.15 13.66 17.97
CA GLU A 106 -6.38 12.95 18.99
C GLU A 106 -5.09 12.40 18.40
N MET A 107 -5.15 11.80 17.21
CA MET A 107 -3.98 11.27 16.50
C MET A 107 -2.93 12.35 16.23
N LEU A 108 -3.36 13.52 15.75
CA LEU A 108 -2.47 14.65 15.48
C LEU A 108 -1.76 15.14 16.75
N GLU A 109 -2.50 15.32 17.86
CA GLU A 109 -1.91 15.76 19.13
C GLU A 109 -0.96 14.70 19.70
N MET A 110 -1.32 13.42 19.58
CA MET A 110 -0.48 12.29 19.95
C MET A 110 0.82 12.22 19.14
N GLN A 111 0.79 12.53 17.84
CA GLN A 111 1.99 12.59 17.00
C GLN A 111 2.90 13.76 17.40
N LYS A 112 2.34 14.95 17.65
CA LYS A 112 3.09 16.10 18.16
C LYS A 112 3.73 15.82 19.52
N ALA A 113 2.99 15.20 20.44
CA ALA A 113 3.49 14.80 21.77
C ALA A 113 4.63 13.78 21.68
N ARG A 114 4.66 12.95 20.63
CA ARG A 114 5.79 12.07 20.32
C ARG A 114 6.98 12.83 19.73
N GLY A 115 6.85 14.11 19.37
CA GLY A 115 7.93 14.93 18.79
C GLY A 115 8.07 14.77 17.28
N LEU A 116 6.95 14.54 16.57
CA LEU A 116 6.90 14.62 15.11
C LEU A 116 6.56 16.06 14.69
N ASP A 117 7.25 16.56 13.67
CA ASP A 117 6.96 17.87 13.05
C ASP A 117 5.77 17.74 12.08
N VAL A 118 4.55 17.68 12.63
CA VAL A 118 3.32 17.58 11.84
C VAL A 118 2.71 18.96 11.65
N LYS A 119 2.73 19.45 10.41
CA LYS A 119 2.19 20.76 10.02
C LYS A 119 0.74 20.74 9.53
N GLY A 120 0.21 19.55 9.25
CA GLY A 120 -1.15 19.35 8.79
C GLY A 120 -2.19 19.83 9.81
N GLN A 121 -3.35 20.23 9.29
CA GLN A 121 -4.52 20.60 10.08
C GLN A 121 -5.65 19.61 9.80
N VAL A 122 -6.45 19.31 10.83
CA VAL A 122 -7.62 18.45 10.66
C VAL A 122 -8.66 19.17 9.81
N LYS A 123 -9.02 18.54 8.70
CA LYS A 123 -10.09 18.93 7.77
C LYS A 123 -11.16 17.85 7.73
N GLN A 124 -12.25 18.11 7.01
CA GLN A 124 -13.32 17.15 6.77
C GLN A 124 -13.32 16.72 5.30
N ARG A 125 -13.48 15.42 5.06
CA ARG A 125 -13.72 14.88 3.72
C ARG A 125 -15.17 15.12 3.31
N SER A 126 -15.44 14.92 2.02
CA SER A 126 -16.79 14.96 1.43
C SER A 126 -17.77 13.97 2.09
N ASP A 127 -17.28 12.86 2.62
CA ASP A 127 -18.07 11.86 3.34
C ASP A 127 -18.22 12.15 4.85
N GLY A 128 -17.70 13.29 5.32
CA GLY A 128 -17.77 13.73 6.71
C GLY A 128 -16.77 13.06 7.65
N SER A 129 -15.82 12.27 7.12
CA SER A 129 -14.71 11.75 7.92
C SER A 129 -13.62 12.81 8.12
N SER A 130 -13.07 12.89 9.34
CA SER A 130 -11.98 13.82 9.62
C SER A 130 -10.65 13.25 9.13
N HIS A 131 -9.79 14.13 8.61
CA HIS A 131 -8.48 13.72 8.09
C HIS A 131 -7.46 14.87 8.14
N TYR A 132 -6.19 14.55 7.95
CA TYR A 132 -5.13 15.55 7.70
C TYR A 132 -4.00 14.93 6.89
N TYR A 133 -3.21 15.79 6.24
CA TYR A 133 -2.01 15.37 5.51
C TYR A 133 -0.75 15.59 6.34
N MET A 134 0.22 14.71 6.18
CA MET A 134 1.56 14.85 6.75
C MET A 134 2.61 14.22 5.85
N ASN A 135 3.87 14.51 6.11
CA ASN A 135 5.02 13.95 5.39
C ASN A 135 5.85 13.08 6.33
N ASP A 136 6.52 12.08 5.77
CA ASP A 136 7.66 11.47 6.44
C ASP A 136 8.94 12.32 6.27
N PRO A 137 10.08 11.94 6.90
CA PRO A 137 11.33 12.67 6.79
C PRO A 137 11.91 12.72 5.36
N HIS A 138 11.37 11.94 4.43
CA HIS A 138 11.77 11.90 3.03
C HIS A 138 10.82 12.69 2.11
N GLY A 139 9.76 13.27 2.68
CA GLY A 139 8.78 14.08 1.96
C GLY A 139 7.62 13.29 1.36
N PHE A 140 7.49 12.00 1.68
CA PHE A 140 6.38 11.19 1.17
C PHE A 140 5.09 11.54 1.88
N TRP A 141 4.01 11.71 1.12
CA TRP A 141 2.73 12.17 1.65
C TRP A 141 1.90 11.03 2.22
N PHE A 142 1.34 11.27 3.40
CA PHE A 142 0.38 10.41 4.06
C PHE A 142 -0.88 11.20 4.35
N GLU A 143 -2.04 10.58 4.12
CA GLU A 143 -3.33 11.05 4.60
C GLU A 143 -3.68 10.22 5.83
N VAL A 144 -3.73 10.85 7.00
CA VAL A 144 -4.23 10.21 8.21
C VAL A 144 -5.73 10.46 8.29
N VAL A 145 -6.53 9.39 8.21
CA VAL A 145 -7.98 9.49 8.00
C VAL A 145 -8.74 8.58 8.96
N GLU A 146 -9.88 9.08 9.44
CA GLU A 146 -10.76 8.33 10.32
C GLU A 146 -11.35 7.10 9.62
N SER A 147 -11.38 5.98 10.34
CA SER A 147 -11.92 4.71 9.84
C SER A 147 -12.92 4.11 10.82
N ASN A 148 -14.00 3.56 10.26
CA ASN A 148 -14.99 2.78 11.01
C ASN A 148 -14.74 1.26 10.93
N GLU A 149 -13.75 0.83 10.17
CA GLU A 149 -13.38 -0.57 9.99
C GLU A 149 -12.11 -0.91 10.79
N TRP A 150 -12.17 -1.89 11.69
CA TRP A 150 -11.04 -2.31 12.53
C TRP A 150 -11.01 -3.82 12.74
N PHE A 151 -9.82 -4.41 12.63
CA PHE A 151 -9.59 -5.82 12.93
C PHE A 151 -9.46 -6.09 14.45
N GLY A 152 -8.73 -5.21 15.13
CA GLY A 152 -8.37 -5.33 16.54
C GLY A 152 -8.37 -3.97 17.24
N PRO A 153 -8.25 -3.96 18.57
CA PRO A 153 -8.18 -2.71 19.32
C PRO A 153 -6.91 -1.93 18.99
N THR A 154 -7.01 -0.60 19.02
CA THR A 154 -5.89 0.33 18.95
C THR A 154 -6.14 1.51 19.89
N ASN A 155 -5.06 2.10 20.37
CA ASN A 155 -5.07 3.37 21.09
C ASN A 155 -4.21 4.41 20.34
N PHE A 156 -3.62 4.07 19.19
CA PHE A 156 -2.77 4.95 18.40
C PHE A 156 -2.58 4.39 16.99
N GLY A 157 -2.94 5.18 15.99
CA GLY A 157 -2.71 4.83 14.58
C GLY A 157 -3.42 3.56 14.10
N GLY A 158 -3.02 3.13 12.91
CA GLY A 158 -3.67 2.08 12.14
C GLY A 158 -2.81 1.67 10.94
N GLY A 159 -3.23 0.62 10.24
CA GLY A 159 -2.59 0.19 9.00
C GLY A 159 -3.02 1.02 7.80
N VAL A 160 -2.53 0.63 6.62
CA VAL A 160 -2.89 1.23 5.34
C VAL A 160 -4.37 1.01 5.05
N GLY A 161 -5.11 2.11 4.85
CA GLY A 161 -6.52 2.10 4.49
C GLY A 161 -6.78 2.37 3.00
N GLY A 162 -5.75 2.66 2.22
CA GLY A 162 -5.93 3.01 0.81
C GLY A 162 -4.75 3.80 0.25
N ALA A 163 -4.89 4.24 -0.99
CA ALA A 163 -3.89 5.05 -1.67
C ALA A 163 -4.54 6.07 -2.61
N VAL A 164 -3.86 7.20 -2.82
CA VAL A 164 -4.16 8.17 -3.89
C VAL A 164 -3.19 7.92 -5.03
N LEU A 165 -3.72 7.61 -6.20
CA LEU A 165 -2.96 7.35 -7.42
C LEU A 165 -3.24 8.47 -8.42
N GLY A 166 -2.18 9.11 -8.94
CA GLY A 166 -2.30 9.93 -10.12
C GLY A 166 -2.42 9.05 -11.36
N VAL A 167 -3.32 9.40 -12.27
CA VAL A 167 -3.52 8.69 -13.55
C VAL A 167 -3.71 9.71 -14.68
N SER A 168 -3.26 9.38 -15.89
CA SER A 168 -3.44 10.26 -17.05
C SER A 168 -4.88 10.27 -17.57
N ASP A 169 -5.58 9.15 -17.41
CA ASP A 169 -6.96 8.96 -17.86
C ASP A 169 -7.71 8.03 -16.88
N ILE A 170 -8.65 8.61 -16.12
CA ILE A 170 -9.46 7.88 -15.15
C ILE A 170 -10.33 6.81 -15.80
N ASP A 171 -10.89 7.04 -16.99
CA ASP A 171 -11.79 6.08 -17.63
C ASP A 171 -11.03 4.84 -18.11
N ARG A 172 -9.75 4.99 -18.47
CA ARG A 172 -8.83 3.86 -18.70
C ARG A 172 -8.49 3.15 -17.40
N ALA A 173 -8.10 3.90 -16.36
CA ALA A 173 -7.68 3.34 -15.08
C ALA A 173 -8.78 2.54 -14.37
N ILE A 174 -10.04 3.02 -14.41
CA ILE A 174 -11.18 2.34 -13.77
C ILE A 174 -11.39 0.92 -14.33
N LYS A 175 -11.04 0.64 -15.59
CA LYS A 175 -11.15 -0.72 -16.15
C LYS A 175 -10.30 -1.73 -15.40
N LEU A 176 -9.11 -1.32 -14.95
CA LEU A 176 -8.25 -2.13 -14.09
C LEU A 176 -8.76 -2.11 -12.64
N TYR A 177 -8.78 -0.93 -12.01
CA TYR A 177 -9.01 -0.81 -10.57
C TYR A 177 -10.45 -1.16 -10.16
N GLY A 178 -11.43 -0.66 -10.89
CA GLY A 178 -12.85 -0.97 -10.64
C GLY A 178 -13.29 -2.30 -11.24
N GLY A 179 -12.79 -2.62 -12.45
CA GLY A 179 -13.14 -3.84 -13.17
C GLY A 179 -12.44 -5.09 -12.64
N VAL A 180 -11.15 -5.25 -12.97
CA VAL A 180 -10.42 -6.48 -12.63
C VAL A 180 -10.14 -6.58 -11.13
N LEU A 181 -9.78 -5.47 -10.48
CA LEU A 181 -9.36 -5.46 -9.07
C LEU A 181 -10.54 -5.37 -8.08
N GLY A 182 -11.75 -5.14 -8.58
CA GLY A 182 -12.99 -5.23 -7.79
C GLY A 182 -13.19 -4.10 -6.78
N TYR A 183 -12.67 -2.90 -7.06
CA TYR A 183 -13.08 -1.64 -6.42
C TYR A 183 -14.23 -1.02 -7.23
N ASP A 184 -15.33 -1.76 -7.30
CA ASP A 184 -16.44 -1.65 -8.26
C ASP A 184 -17.49 -0.59 -7.89
N ARG A 185 -17.34 0.11 -6.77
CA ARG A 185 -18.25 1.16 -6.33
C ARG A 185 -17.58 2.53 -6.38
N VAL A 186 -18.02 3.37 -7.30
CA VAL A 186 -17.71 4.81 -7.30
C VAL A 186 -18.50 5.48 -6.16
N VAL A 187 -17.80 6.05 -5.19
CA VAL A 187 -18.42 6.82 -4.09
C VAL A 187 -18.30 8.33 -4.26
N GLN A 188 -17.44 8.76 -5.18
CA GLN A 188 -17.30 10.15 -5.60
C GLN A 188 -16.70 10.18 -7.02
N ASP A 189 -17.24 11.04 -7.89
CA ASP A 189 -16.67 11.41 -9.21
C ASP A 189 -16.97 12.90 -9.44
N ASP A 190 -16.01 13.75 -9.10
CA ASP A 190 -16.16 15.21 -9.18
C ASP A 190 -15.02 15.82 -9.99
N THR A 191 -15.30 16.93 -10.67
CA THR A 191 -14.29 17.73 -11.38
C THR A 191 -14.31 19.18 -10.90
N LYS A 192 -13.25 19.59 -10.20
CA LYS A 192 -13.11 20.95 -9.63
C LYS A 192 -11.68 21.20 -9.11
N ILE A 193 -11.47 22.37 -8.52
CA ILE A 193 -10.39 22.63 -7.57
C ILE A 193 -10.90 22.16 -6.19
N PHE A 194 -10.11 21.39 -5.45
CA PHE A 194 -10.49 20.81 -4.17
C PHE A 194 -9.78 21.56 -3.04
N GLU A 195 -10.54 22.34 -2.26
CA GLU A 195 -9.99 23.16 -1.17
C GLU A 195 -9.26 22.32 -0.10
N GLU A 196 -9.71 21.08 0.12
CA GLU A 196 -9.09 20.16 1.07
C GLU A 196 -7.64 19.82 0.71
N TRP A 197 -7.28 19.86 -0.58
CA TRP A 197 -5.94 19.57 -1.10
C TRP A 197 -5.00 20.76 -1.09
N SER A 198 -5.42 21.93 -0.58
CA SER A 198 -4.62 23.16 -0.53
C SER A 198 -3.21 23.00 0.07
N ASP A 199 -2.99 22.00 0.93
CA ASP A 199 -1.69 21.72 1.56
C ASP A 199 -0.77 20.86 0.68
N LEU A 200 -1.30 20.21 -0.36
CA LEU A 200 -0.56 19.31 -1.23
C LEU A 200 0.07 20.08 -2.41
N PRO A 201 1.26 19.67 -2.88
CA PRO A 201 1.84 20.24 -4.10
C PRO A 201 0.90 20.05 -5.29
N GLY A 202 0.51 21.16 -5.93
CA GLY A 202 -0.48 21.17 -7.03
C GLY A 202 -1.93 21.37 -6.58
N GLY A 203 -2.23 21.41 -5.28
CA GLY A 203 -3.60 21.43 -4.75
C GLY A 203 -4.51 22.60 -5.17
N SER A 204 -3.98 23.64 -5.81
CA SER A 204 -4.74 24.75 -6.38
C SER A 204 -5.11 24.57 -7.85
N GLU A 205 -4.72 23.45 -8.47
CA GLU A 205 -5.03 23.10 -9.87
C GLU A 205 -6.41 22.40 -9.96
N ARG A 206 -6.96 22.28 -11.17
CA ARG A 206 -8.18 21.50 -11.42
C ARG A 206 -7.87 20.03 -11.64
N TYR A 207 -8.74 19.20 -11.08
CA TYR A 207 -8.65 17.74 -11.17
C TYR A 207 -10.01 17.11 -11.46
N ARG A 208 -9.99 15.94 -12.09
CA ARG A 208 -11.06 14.94 -11.90
C ARG A 208 -10.62 14.00 -10.79
N ARG A 209 -11.51 13.76 -9.83
CA ARG A 209 -11.29 12.89 -8.66
C ARG A 209 -12.31 11.77 -8.68
N VAL A 210 -11.84 10.53 -8.64
CA VAL A 210 -12.71 9.36 -8.46
C VAL A 210 -12.28 8.56 -7.24
N ILE A 211 -13.20 8.30 -6.31
CA ILE A 211 -12.96 7.41 -5.18
C ILE A 211 -13.69 6.10 -5.42
N LEU A 212 -12.93 5.01 -5.41
CA LEU A 212 -13.37 3.65 -5.62
C LEU A 212 -13.32 2.88 -4.28
N LYS A 213 -14.44 2.25 -3.94
CA LYS A 213 -14.56 1.30 -2.84
C LYS A 213 -15.11 -0.02 -3.39
N ARG A 214 -15.09 -1.06 -2.57
CA ARG A 214 -15.74 -2.32 -2.90
C ARG A 214 -17.22 -2.24 -2.54
N LEU A 215 -18.08 -2.77 -3.41
CA LEU A 215 -19.50 -2.92 -3.13
C LEU A 215 -19.73 -4.02 -2.09
N GLU A 216 -19.09 -5.17 -2.29
CA GLU A 216 -19.17 -6.32 -1.39
C GLU A 216 -17.96 -6.37 -0.45
N PRO A 217 -18.14 -6.83 0.81
CA PRO A 217 -17.03 -7.02 1.74
C PRO A 217 -15.96 -7.95 1.18
N SER A 218 -14.69 -7.64 1.50
CA SER A 218 -13.57 -8.48 1.12
C SER A 218 -13.70 -9.90 1.69
N LYS A 219 -13.43 -10.89 0.84
CA LYS A 219 -13.32 -12.31 1.22
C LYS A 219 -11.86 -12.73 1.20
N GLY A 220 -11.55 -13.82 1.88
CA GLY A 220 -10.23 -14.42 1.85
C GLY A 220 -9.54 -14.49 3.20
N PRO A 221 -8.40 -15.20 3.29
CA PRO A 221 -7.78 -15.56 4.57
C PRO A 221 -7.42 -14.34 5.42
N PHE A 222 -7.03 -13.23 4.78
CA PHE A 222 -6.61 -12.00 5.44
C PHE A 222 -7.65 -10.87 5.36
N SER A 223 -8.84 -11.11 4.81
CA SER A 223 -9.76 -10.02 4.47
C SER A 223 -10.20 -9.20 5.67
N GLU A 224 -10.44 -9.83 6.83
CA GLU A 224 -10.77 -9.10 8.07
C GLU A 224 -9.59 -8.27 8.61
N LEU A 225 -8.35 -8.67 8.34
CA LEU A 225 -7.16 -7.93 8.76
C LEU A 225 -6.92 -6.73 7.86
N LEU A 226 -6.94 -6.94 6.54
CA LEU A 226 -6.66 -5.90 5.55
C LEU A 226 -7.81 -4.90 5.43
N GLY A 227 -9.05 -5.38 5.59
CA GLY A 227 -10.26 -4.60 5.43
C GLY A 227 -10.65 -4.35 3.97
N SER A 228 -11.59 -3.44 3.77
CA SER A 228 -12.12 -3.06 2.46
C SER A 228 -11.18 -2.13 1.68
N GLY A 229 -10.59 -1.18 2.37
CA GLY A 229 -9.73 -0.13 1.81
C GLY A 229 -10.44 0.77 0.78
N GLU A 230 -9.71 1.76 0.27
CA GLU A 230 -10.18 2.61 -0.83
C GLU A 230 -9.04 2.97 -1.79
N LEU A 231 -9.39 3.18 -3.06
CA LEU A 231 -8.48 3.72 -4.07
C LEU A 231 -9.02 5.06 -4.53
N GLU A 232 -8.17 6.07 -4.55
CA GLU A 232 -8.53 7.41 -5.00
C GLU A 232 -7.70 7.74 -6.25
N LEU A 233 -8.38 7.85 -7.39
CA LEU A 233 -7.78 8.18 -8.67
C LEU A 233 -7.88 9.68 -8.91
N VAL A 234 -6.77 10.30 -9.28
CA VAL A 234 -6.67 11.74 -9.52
C VAL A 234 -6.06 12.01 -10.88
N GLN A 235 -6.81 12.71 -11.73
CA GLN A 235 -6.35 13.13 -13.06
C GLN A 235 -6.19 14.64 -13.08
N ALA A 236 -4.96 15.11 -13.33
CA ALA A 236 -4.67 16.53 -13.52
C ALA A 236 -5.28 17.02 -14.84
N LEU A 237 -5.98 18.16 -14.80
CA LEU A 237 -6.66 18.73 -15.98
C LEU A 237 -5.98 20.00 -16.51
N ASP A 238 -5.25 20.71 -15.65
CA ASP A 238 -4.58 21.97 -16.02
C ASP A 238 -3.13 21.76 -16.49
N ARG A 239 -2.67 20.50 -16.53
CA ARG A 239 -1.30 20.14 -16.93
C ARG A 239 -1.20 18.69 -17.38
N GLU A 240 -0.16 18.42 -18.16
CA GLU A 240 0.30 17.05 -18.40
C GLU A 240 0.91 16.45 -17.12
N PRO A 241 0.51 15.24 -16.71
CA PRO A 241 1.09 14.57 -15.56
C PRO A 241 2.49 14.02 -15.86
N LYS A 242 3.38 14.06 -14.88
CA LYS A 242 4.69 13.40 -14.95
C LYS A 242 4.63 12.06 -14.23
N ALA A 243 5.31 11.04 -14.73
CA ALA A 243 5.47 9.80 -13.98
C ALA A 243 6.37 10.06 -12.75
N ILE A 244 5.85 9.81 -11.54
CA ILE A 244 6.57 10.06 -10.28
C ILE A 244 7.90 9.31 -10.25
N TYR A 245 7.98 8.16 -10.90
CA TYR A 245 9.15 7.29 -10.96
C TYR A 245 10.00 7.42 -12.23
N SER A 246 9.77 8.43 -13.07
CA SER A 246 10.58 8.65 -14.27
C SER A 246 12.08 8.69 -13.94
N ASP A 247 12.88 7.99 -14.74
CA ASP A 247 14.35 7.92 -14.63
C ASP A 247 14.87 7.31 -13.32
N ARG A 248 14.06 6.49 -12.64
CA ARG A 248 14.42 5.82 -11.37
C ARG A 248 14.09 4.34 -11.41
N PHE A 249 14.72 3.60 -10.52
CA PHE A 249 14.51 2.17 -10.38
C PHE A 249 13.44 1.86 -9.33
N TRP A 250 12.78 0.71 -9.49
CA TRP A 250 12.03 0.13 -8.39
C TRP A 250 12.96 -0.04 -7.18
N GLY A 251 12.55 0.47 -6.03
CA GLY A 251 13.38 0.57 -4.82
C GLY A 251 14.01 1.95 -4.55
N ASP A 252 13.95 2.88 -5.51
CA ASP A 252 14.31 4.28 -5.28
C ASP A 252 13.23 5.01 -4.45
N LEU A 253 13.58 6.20 -3.93
CA LEU A 253 12.83 6.87 -2.86
C LEU A 253 11.37 7.17 -3.22
N GLY A 254 10.41 6.62 -2.48
CA GLY A 254 8.97 6.88 -2.64
C GLY A 254 8.12 5.63 -2.53
N PHE A 255 6.86 5.70 -2.94
CA PHE A 255 5.97 4.54 -3.02
C PHE A 255 6.23 3.73 -4.29
N ILE A 256 6.91 2.59 -4.17
CA ILE A 256 7.45 1.83 -5.31
C ILE A 256 6.42 0.90 -5.97
N HIS A 257 5.35 0.53 -5.27
CA HIS A 257 4.22 -0.25 -5.81
C HIS A 257 3.03 -0.24 -4.83
N LEU A 258 1.85 -0.62 -5.34
CA LEU A 258 0.67 -0.97 -4.55
C LEU A 258 0.43 -2.48 -4.64
N CYS A 259 0.32 -3.19 -3.50
CA CYS A 259 0.15 -4.64 -3.49
C CYS A 259 -1.25 -5.07 -3.05
N PHE A 260 -1.80 -6.07 -3.72
CA PHE A 260 -3.03 -6.76 -3.33
C PHE A 260 -2.77 -8.20 -2.85
N ASP A 261 -3.46 -8.62 -1.79
CA ASP A 261 -3.51 -10.03 -1.41
C ASP A 261 -4.52 -10.73 -2.30
N VAL A 262 -4.08 -11.79 -2.98
CA VAL A 262 -4.90 -12.50 -3.97
C VAL A 262 -4.93 -13.99 -3.69
N ARG A 263 -6.00 -14.67 -4.09
CA ARG A 263 -6.05 -16.14 -4.23
C ARG A 263 -6.30 -16.52 -5.68
N ASN A 264 -5.74 -17.65 -6.07
CA ASN A 264 -5.75 -18.17 -7.43
C ASN A 264 -5.08 -17.21 -8.42
N MET A 265 -3.77 -17.05 -8.28
CA MET A 265 -2.95 -16.18 -9.13
C MET A 265 -3.14 -16.47 -10.64
N LYS A 266 -3.36 -17.73 -11.00
CA LYS A 266 -3.55 -18.15 -12.41
C LYS A 266 -4.83 -17.59 -13.02
N ASP A 267 -5.96 -17.66 -12.31
CA ASP A 267 -7.21 -17.09 -12.83
C ASP A 267 -7.10 -15.55 -12.90
N LEU A 268 -6.39 -14.92 -11.95
CA LEU A 268 -6.08 -13.49 -11.99
C LEU A 268 -5.24 -13.12 -13.23
N GLU A 269 -4.20 -13.90 -13.55
CA GLU A 269 -3.36 -13.70 -14.74
C GLU A 269 -4.18 -13.74 -16.03
N VAL A 270 -5.09 -14.71 -16.16
CA VAL A 270 -5.96 -14.85 -17.34
C VAL A 270 -6.84 -13.61 -17.49
N GLU A 271 -7.46 -13.15 -16.41
CA GLU A 271 -8.33 -11.98 -16.44
C GLU A 271 -7.58 -10.67 -16.73
N LEU A 272 -6.42 -10.49 -16.10
CA LEU A 272 -5.54 -9.34 -16.33
C LEU A 272 -5.02 -9.31 -17.77
N THR A 273 -4.57 -10.44 -18.30
CA THR A 273 -4.12 -10.57 -19.69
C THR A 273 -5.25 -10.24 -20.67
N ALA A 274 -6.46 -10.76 -20.44
CA ALA A 274 -7.63 -10.44 -21.25
C ALA A 274 -8.02 -8.95 -21.20
N ALA A 275 -7.74 -8.29 -20.08
CA ALA A 275 -7.96 -6.85 -19.89
C ALA A 275 -6.82 -5.97 -20.43
N GLY A 276 -5.73 -6.56 -20.95
CA GLY A 276 -4.59 -5.83 -21.52
C GLY A 276 -3.46 -5.50 -20.52
N TYR A 277 -3.44 -6.15 -19.36
CA TYR A 277 -2.46 -5.93 -18.28
C TYR A 277 -1.70 -7.22 -17.96
N PRO A 278 -0.92 -7.82 -18.88
CA PRO A 278 -0.22 -9.07 -18.62
C PRO A 278 0.82 -8.92 -17.50
N PHE A 279 1.16 -10.03 -16.84
CA PHE A 279 2.25 -10.03 -15.86
C PHE A 279 3.58 -9.61 -16.51
N THR A 280 4.25 -8.65 -15.88
CA THR A 280 5.59 -8.16 -16.25
C THR A 280 6.68 -8.86 -15.45
N VAL A 281 6.34 -9.34 -14.25
CA VAL A 281 7.16 -10.19 -13.38
C VAL A 281 6.26 -11.28 -12.80
N ASP A 282 6.75 -12.52 -12.77
CA ASP A 282 6.10 -13.64 -12.11
C ASP A 282 7.15 -14.48 -11.39
N SER A 283 6.98 -14.67 -10.08
CA SER A 283 7.84 -15.56 -9.29
C SER A 283 7.56 -17.04 -9.54
N SER A 284 6.56 -17.37 -10.37
CA SER A 284 6.03 -18.71 -10.60
C SER A 284 5.53 -19.34 -9.29
N ASN A 285 5.73 -20.65 -9.09
CA ASN A 285 5.06 -21.40 -8.02
C ASN A 285 5.67 -21.26 -6.62
N SER A 286 6.81 -20.57 -6.45
CA SER A 286 7.40 -20.37 -5.13
C SER A 286 8.41 -19.23 -5.08
N PHE A 287 8.11 -18.25 -4.24
CA PHE A 287 9.05 -17.30 -3.70
C PHE A 287 9.18 -17.49 -2.19
N ASP A 288 10.42 -17.58 -1.73
CA ASP A 288 10.76 -17.63 -0.31
C ASP A 288 11.01 -16.19 0.17
N MET A 289 10.10 -15.67 1.01
CA MET A 289 10.26 -14.37 1.70
C MET A 289 10.88 -14.60 3.08
N GLY A 290 11.90 -15.45 3.13
CA GLY A 290 12.61 -15.93 4.32
C GLY A 290 11.78 -16.85 5.23
N GLU A 291 10.72 -16.33 5.84
CA GLU A 291 9.91 -17.03 6.85
C GLU A 291 8.45 -17.25 6.46
N ALA A 292 8.01 -16.52 5.43
CA ALA A 292 6.78 -16.77 4.72
C ALA A 292 7.12 -17.26 3.31
N SER A 293 6.26 -18.11 2.75
CA SER A 293 6.38 -18.53 1.35
C SER A 293 5.11 -18.16 0.62
N GLY A 294 5.22 -17.74 -0.63
CA GLY A 294 4.08 -17.39 -1.48
C GLY A 294 4.47 -17.39 -2.95
N GLN A 295 3.60 -16.82 -3.76
CA GLN A 295 3.90 -16.36 -5.11
C GLN A 295 3.67 -14.86 -5.15
N PHE A 296 4.49 -14.13 -5.90
CA PHE A 296 4.20 -12.74 -6.25
C PHE A 296 4.29 -12.53 -7.76
N SER A 297 3.55 -11.54 -8.25
CA SER A 297 3.62 -11.07 -9.63
C SER A 297 3.39 -9.57 -9.69
N TYR A 298 3.77 -8.96 -10.81
CA TYR A 298 3.57 -7.53 -11.07
C TYR A 298 2.90 -7.30 -12.41
N ILE A 299 2.09 -6.25 -12.49
CA ILE A 299 1.66 -5.62 -13.74
C ILE A 299 2.06 -4.14 -13.71
N GLU A 300 1.98 -3.52 -14.89
CA GLU A 300 1.89 -2.07 -15.02
C GLU A 300 0.43 -1.66 -15.22
N ASP A 301 0.00 -0.62 -14.52
CA ASP A 301 -1.27 0.04 -14.82
C ASP A 301 -1.17 0.84 -16.15
N PRO A 302 -2.26 1.49 -16.62
CA PRO A 302 -2.23 2.24 -17.88
C PRO A 302 -1.13 3.31 -18.00
N ASP A 303 -0.54 3.74 -16.88
CA ASP A 303 0.46 4.79 -16.77
C ASP A 303 1.84 4.25 -16.34
N GLY A 304 2.03 2.94 -16.28
CA GLY A 304 3.29 2.31 -15.85
C GLY A 304 3.45 2.19 -14.33
N THR A 305 2.40 2.47 -13.54
CA THR A 305 2.43 2.28 -12.09
C THR A 305 2.48 0.80 -11.77
N LEU A 306 3.42 0.39 -10.92
CA LEU A 306 3.57 -1.01 -10.54
C LEU A 306 2.49 -1.43 -9.54
N ILE A 307 1.74 -2.46 -9.93
CA ILE A 307 0.76 -3.13 -9.09
C ILE A 307 1.24 -4.56 -8.83
N GLU A 308 1.47 -4.86 -7.56
CA GLU A 308 1.92 -6.18 -7.09
C GLU A 308 0.71 -7.03 -6.67
N PHE A 309 0.82 -8.33 -6.88
CA PHE A 309 -0.10 -9.33 -6.36
C PHE A 309 0.68 -10.35 -5.56
N VAL A 310 0.23 -10.64 -4.33
CA VAL A 310 0.85 -11.66 -3.49
C VAL A 310 -0.16 -12.74 -3.12
N GLU A 311 0.18 -13.99 -3.46
CA GLU A 311 -0.50 -15.19 -3.00
C GLU A 311 0.32 -15.87 -1.88
N THR A 312 0.12 -15.41 -0.64
CA THR A 312 0.70 -16.03 0.55
C THR A 312 0.29 -17.51 0.73
N HIS A 313 1.25 -18.44 0.73
CA HIS A 313 1.00 -19.87 0.95
C HIS A 313 1.17 -20.27 2.41
N LYS A 314 2.17 -19.72 3.10
CA LYS A 314 2.53 -20.09 4.46
C LYS A 314 2.93 -18.85 5.24
N ILE A 315 2.40 -18.71 6.46
CA ILE A 315 2.72 -17.60 7.36
C ILE A 315 3.32 -18.10 8.68
N PRO A 316 4.37 -17.43 9.21
CA PRO A 316 4.86 -17.65 10.56
C PRO A 316 3.93 -16.97 11.57
N ILE A 317 3.22 -17.74 12.39
CA ILE A 317 2.38 -17.15 13.46
C ILE A 317 3.23 -16.88 14.70
N VAL A 318 4.01 -17.87 15.15
CA VAL A 318 4.96 -17.71 16.26
C VAL A 318 6.31 -18.27 15.84
N LYS A 319 7.14 -17.38 15.30
CA LYS A 319 8.47 -17.69 14.77
C LYS A 319 9.35 -18.44 15.77
N LYS A 320 9.39 -17.99 17.02
CA LYS A 320 10.28 -18.53 18.07
C LYS A 320 10.12 -20.02 18.34
N ILE A 321 8.93 -20.58 18.09
CA ILE A 321 8.64 -22.01 18.29
C ILE A 321 8.39 -22.73 16.96
N GLY A 322 8.67 -22.09 15.83
CA GLY A 322 8.48 -22.67 14.50
C GLY A 322 7.02 -23.00 14.16
N TRP A 323 6.06 -22.25 14.71
CA TRP A 323 4.65 -22.49 14.40
C TRP A 323 4.19 -21.68 13.19
N PHE A 324 3.77 -22.39 12.15
CA PHE A 324 3.34 -21.84 10.87
C PHE A 324 1.93 -22.32 10.48
N VAL A 325 1.26 -21.53 9.66
CA VAL A 325 -0.03 -21.87 9.07
C VAL A 325 0.13 -21.97 7.56
N ASP A 326 -0.19 -23.13 6.99
CA ASP A 326 -0.34 -23.31 5.54
C ASP A 326 -1.77 -22.88 5.17
N VAL A 327 -1.87 -21.76 4.47
CA VAL A 327 -3.12 -21.12 4.08
C VAL A 327 -3.83 -21.94 3.00
N ARG A 328 -3.09 -22.66 2.14
CA ARG A 328 -3.65 -23.48 1.04
C ARG A 328 -4.49 -24.64 1.55
N LYS A 329 -4.23 -25.10 2.78
CA LYS A 329 -4.98 -26.19 3.44
C LYS A 329 -6.28 -25.72 4.10
N ARG A 330 -6.69 -24.46 3.87
CA ARG A 330 -7.89 -23.85 4.46
C ARG A 330 -8.85 -23.38 3.37
N ALA A 331 -10.07 -23.02 3.77
CA ALA A 331 -11.05 -22.46 2.85
C ALA A 331 -10.58 -21.09 2.36
N GLN A 332 -10.32 -20.96 1.06
CA GLN A 332 -9.70 -19.76 0.47
C GLN A 332 -10.61 -18.52 0.48
N GLU A 333 -11.93 -18.69 0.57
CA GLU A 333 -12.88 -17.57 0.63
C GLU A 333 -13.18 -17.09 2.05
N LYS A 334 -12.76 -17.85 3.07
CA LYS A 334 -13.09 -17.54 4.48
C LYS A 334 -11.92 -16.83 5.17
N PRO A 335 -12.20 -15.87 6.06
CA PRO A 335 -11.16 -15.29 6.89
C PRO A 335 -10.54 -16.33 7.80
N LEU A 336 -9.25 -16.17 8.05
CA LEU A 336 -8.56 -16.90 9.10
C LEU A 336 -9.13 -16.50 10.46
N PRO A 337 -9.24 -17.44 11.43
CA PRO A 337 -9.74 -17.12 12.75
C PRO A 337 -8.97 -15.94 13.39
N LYS A 338 -9.70 -14.92 13.89
CA LYS A 338 -9.10 -13.70 14.47
C LYS A 338 -8.04 -13.98 15.54
N TRP A 339 -8.26 -14.99 16.40
CA TRP A 339 -7.30 -15.35 17.44
C TRP A 339 -5.94 -15.75 16.87
N MET A 340 -5.90 -16.36 15.68
CA MET A 340 -4.68 -16.82 15.04
C MET A 340 -3.90 -15.64 14.45
N LEU A 341 -4.59 -14.74 13.75
CA LEU A 341 -3.98 -13.52 13.23
C LEU A 341 -3.53 -12.58 14.36
N ARG A 342 -4.26 -12.52 15.48
CA ARG A 342 -3.86 -11.73 16.67
C ARG A 342 -2.52 -12.18 17.27
N LEU A 343 -2.11 -13.44 17.07
CA LEU A 343 -0.82 -13.93 17.56
C LEU A 343 0.38 -13.34 16.81
N LEU A 344 0.18 -12.73 15.64
CA LEU A 344 1.21 -11.93 14.97
C LEU A 344 1.72 -10.79 15.86
N ALA A 345 0.91 -10.31 16.80
CA ALA A 345 1.31 -9.31 17.80
C ALA A 345 2.49 -9.72 18.70
N ILE A 346 2.84 -11.01 18.74
CA ILE A 346 4.04 -11.49 19.44
C ILE A 346 5.33 -10.97 18.77
N ASN A 347 5.26 -10.62 17.49
CA ASN A 347 6.38 -10.08 16.71
C ASN A 347 6.46 -8.55 16.76
N ARG A 348 5.78 -7.89 17.70
CA ARG A 348 5.89 -6.43 17.90
C ARG A 348 7.32 -6.03 18.22
N ILE A 349 7.80 -5.00 17.55
CA ILE A 349 9.04 -4.29 17.84
C ILE A 349 8.72 -3.18 18.83
N LYS A 350 9.54 -3.08 19.88
CA LYS A 350 9.49 -2.01 20.86
C LYS A 350 10.67 -1.07 20.61
N ASP A 351 10.46 0.21 20.89
CA ASP A 351 11.50 1.24 20.85
C ASP A 351 12.34 1.24 22.13
#